data_AF-A0A1Z8STD3-F1
#
_entry.id   AF-A0A1Z8STD3-F1
#
_cell.length_a   1.000
_cell.length_b   1.000
_cell.length_c   1.000
_cell.angle_alpha   90.00
_cell.angle_beta   90.00
_cell.angle_gamma   90.00
#
_symmetry.space_group_name_H-M   'P 1'
#
loop_
_entity.id
_entity.type
_entity.pdbx_description
1 polymer ?
#
loop_
_entity_poly.entity_id
_entity_poly.type
_entity_poly.pdbx_seq_one_letter_code
_entity_poly.pdbx_strand_id
1 'polypeptide(L)'
;MQRPSAFYRLILIALLCLSWGFATGSDVRGLANAHEIPQQASTTSLKRGGDDSLVRSGYEVIELGECTVHIHPRQVGNVPQVLFERLDRDLSEVRSWLRVEPKKRPLVFVEYGRSAFLEALQHLQIAEVPRWVPALALPAKGIALIDLEYLIRNPGEGLTTVRHELVHLVLGESGAKVPRWVHEGLAQSLARQIPDPSKRREVALFARRGGLVPIHQMDQHLPKSHDRATTLYAVSVLFIEWTRQRFGEDFHARVLQRCGSNISWQQAFTEEAGLNPEAAFNLWQTSFGAQVLWPGILLDLLTSWKSIAILVIVAALVQGIRRRRALRRMRQQEEEEESQLWHSQKFPTSDGPNTKD
;
A
#
# COMPACT_ATOMS: atom_id res chain seq x y z
N MET A 1 26.13 1.18 -24.82
CA MET A 1 25.65 0.97 -23.43
C MET A 1 26.69 1.51 -22.46
N GLN A 2 26.57 2.77 -22.04
CA GLN A 2 27.47 3.38 -21.05
C GLN A 2 26.99 3.04 -19.63
N ARG A 3 27.89 2.52 -18.79
CA ARG A 3 27.60 2.26 -17.37
C ARG A 3 27.35 3.60 -16.65
N PRO A 4 26.33 3.72 -15.79
CA PRO A 4 26.10 4.95 -15.03
C PRO A 4 27.29 5.24 -14.10
N SER A 5 27.73 6.50 -14.07
CA SER A 5 28.87 6.98 -13.30
C SER A 5 28.65 6.82 -11.79
N ALA A 6 29.73 6.67 -11.03
CA ALA A 6 29.71 6.42 -9.58
C ALA A 6 28.88 7.42 -8.77
N PHE A 7 28.66 8.63 -9.32
CA PHE A 7 27.80 9.67 -8.75
C PHE A 7 26.32 9.27 -8.68
N TYR A 8 25.83 8.53 -9.68
CA TYR A 8 24.45 8.00 -9.69
C TYR A 8 24.23 6.91 -8.65
N ARG A 9 25.26 6.10 -8.33
CA ARG A 9 25.17 5.04 -7.31
C ARG A 9 25.10 5.61 -5.90
N LEU A 10 25.85 6.68 -5.61
CA LEU A 10 25.85 7.33 -4.29
C LEU A 10 24.54 8.06 -3.99
N ILE A 11 23.92 8.70 -5.00
CA ILE A 11 22.61 9.35 -4.84
C ILE A 11 21.48 8.32 -4.66
N LEU A 12 21.55 7.18 -5.38
CA LEU A 12 20.58 6.09 -5.21
C LEU A 12 20.68 5.45 -3.82
N ILE A 13 21.89 5.27 -3.29
CA ILE A 13 22.12 4.72 -1.94
C ILE A 13 21.67 5.72 -0.86
N ALA A 14 21.98 7.01 -1.01
CA ALA A 14 21.54 8.04 -0.06
C ALA A 14 20.01 8.22 -0.03
N LEU A 15 19.32 8.04 -1.16
CA LEU A 15 17.85 8.13 -1.25
C LEU A 15 17.14 6.85 -0.79
N LEU A 16 17.74 5.68 -0.99
CA LEU A 16 17.20 4.42 -0.45
C LEU A 16 17.23 4.42 1.09
N CYS A 17 18.29 4.97 1.70
CA CYS A 17 18.41 5.11 3.16
C CYS A 17 17.41 6.09 3.79
N LEU A 18 16.83 7.03 3.03
CA LEU A 18 15.79 7.95 3.52
C LEU A 18 14.37 7.41 3.35
N SER A 19 14.19 6.29 2.65
CA SER A 19 12.89 5.64 2.42
C SER A 19 12.64 4.39 3.26
N TRP A 20 13.68 3.84 3.89
CA TRP A 20 13.62 2.63 4.71
C TRP A 20 14.26 2.90 6.07
N GLY A 21 13.44 3.34 7.03
CA GLY A 21 13.78 3.26 8.45
C GLY A 21 13.66 1.79 8.89
N PHE A 22 14.77 1.06 8.93
CA PHE A 22 14.84 -0.25 9.56
C PHE A 22 15.69 -0.16 10.82
N ALA A 23 15.08 -0.51 11.94
CA ALA A 23 15.74 -0.83 13.19
C ALA A 23 16.69 -2.02 12.96
N THR A 24 17.97 -1.80 13.22
CA THR A 24 18.98 -2.85 13.29
C THR A 24 18.93 -3.49 14.66
N GLY A 25 18.61 -4.78 14.71
CA GLY A 25 18.66 -5.57 15.93
C GLY A 25 18.34 -7.03 15.64
N SER A 26 19.31 -7.78 15.13
CA SER A 26 19.28 -9.24 15.18
C SER A 26 20.70 -9.76 15.38
N ASP A 27 20.96 -10.17 16.62
CA ASP A 27 22.07 -11.02 16.99
C ASP A 27 21.80 -12.42 16.40
N VAL A 28 22.68 -12.89 15.53
CA VAL A 28 22.60 -14.23 14.92
C VAL A 28 23.78 -15.04 15.44
N ARG A 29 23.53 -15.84 16.48
CA ARG A 29 24.36 -17.00 16.83
C ARG A 29 23.48 -18.10 17.43
N GLY A 30 23.46 -19.25 16.77
CA GLY A 30 22.97 -20.50 17.36
C GLY A 30 22.02 -21.31 16.48
N LEU A 31 22.49 -21.82 15.34
CA LEU A 31 21.88 -23.00 14.72
C LEU A 31 22.90 -24.14 14.74
N ALA A 32 22.74 -25.04 15.70
CA ALA A 32 23.24 -26.39 15.62
C ALA A 32 22.30 -27.30 16.43
N ASN A 33 21.78 -28.31 15.74
CA ASN A 33 21.16 -29.53 16.24
C ASN A 33 19.79 -29.41 16.94
N ALA A 34 18.75 -29.94 16.28
CA ALA A 34 18.07 -31.15 16.73
C ALA A 34 17.02 -31.58 15.69
N HIS A 35 17.19 -32.79 15.16
CA HIS A 35 16.08 -33.62 14.69
C HIS A 35 15.10 -33.80 15.85
N GLU A 36 13.83 -33.47 15.68
CA GLU A 36 12.69 -34.22 16.24
C GLU A 36 11.36 -33.57 15.82
N ILE A 37 10.48 -34.39 15.24
CA ILE A 37 9.08 -34.08 14.99
C ILE A 37 8.39 -33.94 16.36
N PRO A 38 7.61 -32.88 16.64
CA PRO A 38 6.76 -32.87 17.81
C PRO A 38 5.65 -33.91 17.62
N GLN A 39 5.85 -35.11 18.17
CA GLN A 39 4.79 -36.07 18.38
C GLN A 39 3.89 -35.56 19.51
N GLN A 40 2.89 -34.75 19.15
CA GLN A 40 1.70 -34.54 19.99
C GLN A 40 0.56 -33.92 19.17
N ALA A 41 0.21 -34.57 18.05
CA ALA A 41 -1.14 -34.49 17.51
C ALA A 41 -1.96 -35.58 18.21
N SER A 42 -2.61 -35.21 19.32
CA SER A 42 -3.55 -36.12 19.97
C SER A 42 -4.78 -36.27 19.07
N THR A 43 -4.96 -37.45 18.49
CA THR A 43 -6.21 -37.90 17.89
C THR A 43 -7.23 -38.15 19.00
N THR A 44 -7.70 -37.09 19.64
CA THR A 44 -8.74 -37.19 20.66
C THR A 44 -10.09 -37.08 19.96
N SER A 45 -10.80 -38.22 19.87
CA SER A 45 -12.22 -38.26 19.54
C SER A 45 -13.00 -37.54 20.64
N LEU A 46 -13.17 -36.23 20.49
CA LEU A 46 -14.02 -35.41 21.35
C LEU A 46 -15.32 -35.04 20.61
N LYS A 47 -16.41 -35.05 21.37
CA LYS A 47 -17.79 -34.94 20.89
C LYS A 47 -18.02 -33.79 19.91
N ARG A 48 -18.47 -34.17 18.71
CA ARG A 48 -18.96 -33.31 17.63
C ARG A 48 -20.06 -32.36 18.11
N GLY A 49 -19.75 -31.08 18.05
CA GLY A 49 -20.68 -29.98 18.32
C GLY A 49 -20.57 -28.88 17.25
N GLY A 50 -20.26 -29.26 16.01
CA GLY A 50 -20.31 -28.39 14.83
C GLY A 50 -21.19 -29.03 13.76
N ASP A 51 -21.74 -28.22 12.86
CA ASP A 51 -22.65 -28.62 11.78
C ASP A 51 -22.01 -29.72 10.88
N ASP A 52 -22.21 -30.97 11.29
CA ASP A 52 -21.66 -32.20 10.68
C ASP A 52 -22.12 -32.39 9.22
N SER A 53 -23.07 -31.59 8.74
CA SER A 53 -23.59 -31.65 7.37
C SER A 53 -22.66 -31.01 6.33
N LEU A 54 -21.72 -30.15 6.75
CA LEU A 54 -20.81 -29.43 5.86
C LEU A 54 -19.50 -30.18 5.60
N VAL A 55 -19.17 -31.17 6.43
CA VAL A 55 -17.92 -31.93 6.36
C VAL A 55 -18.10 -33.17 5.49
N ARG A 56 -17.41 -33.19 4.34
CA ARG A 56 -17.42 -34.35 3.43
C ARG A 56 -16.86 -35.60 4.13
N SER A 57 -17.54 -36.72 3.98
CA SER A 57 -17.06 -38.02 4.47
C SER A 57 -15.71 -38.36 3.81
N GLY A 58 -14.71 -38.70 4.62
CA GLY A 58 -13.39 -39.11 4.13
C GLY A 58 -12.35 -38.00 4.04
N TYR A 59 -12.65 -36.77 4.50
CA TYR A 59 -11.62 -35.75 4.72
C TYR A 59 -10.89 -36.03 6.04
N GLU A 60 -9.59 -35.84 6.02
CA GLU A 60 -8.79 -35.73 7.24
C GLU A 60 -9.04 -34.37 7.88
N VAL A 61 -9.16 -34.37 9.21
CA VAL A 61 -9.43 -33.19 10.01
C VAL A 61 -8.20 -32.91 10.85
N ILE A 62 -7.63 -31.71 10.66
CA ILE A 62 -6.48 -31.23 11.42
C ILE A 62 -6.97 -30.08 12.28
N GLU A 63 -6.96 -30.26 13.60
CA GLU A 63 -7.31 -29.21 14.55
C GLU A 63 -6.10 -28.32 14.81
N LEU A 64 -6.21 -27.03 14.50
CA LEU A 64 -5.25 -25.99 14.88
C LEU A 64 -5.84 -25.18 16.05
N GLY A 65 -5.06 -24.26 16.62
CA GLY A 65 -5.50 -23.44 17.74
C GLY A 65 -6.68 -22.53 17.37
N GLU A 66 -6.55 -21.86 16.23
CA GLU A 66 -7.45 -20.80 15.76
C GLU A 66 -8.47 -21.28 14.72
N CYS A 67 -8.30 -22.46 14.12
CA CYS A 67 -9.17 -23.01 13.07
C CYS A 67 -9.13 -24.54 12.94
N THR A 68 -10.04 -25.09 12.15
CA THR A 68 -10.06 -26.52 11.79
C THR A 68 -9.83 -26.66 10.29
N VAL A 69 -8.82 -27.45 9.90
CA VAL A 69 -8.50 -27.69 8.49
C VAL A 69 -9.06 -29.02 8.03
N HIS A 70 -9.80 -28.99 6.93
CA HIS A 70 -10.33 -30.15 6.24
C HIS A 70 -9.56 -30.35 4.95
N ILE A 71 -8.98 -31.53 4.79
CA ILE A 71 -8.21 -31.90 3.60
C ILE A 71 -8.49 -33.33 3.18
N HIS A 72 -8.52 -33.59 1.88
CA HIS A 72 -8.63 -34.97 1.40
C HIS A 72 -7.33 -35.75 1.72
N PRO A 73 -7.38 -36.97 2.31
CA PRO A 73 -6.19 -37.70 2.81
C PRO A 73 -5.09 -37.88 1.77
N ARG A 74 -5.46 -38.08 0.51
CA ARG A 74 -4.52 -38.21 -0.63
C ARG A 74 -3.70 -36.93 -0.91
N GLN A 75 -4.12 -35.78 -0.36
CA GLN A 75 -3.52 -34.48 -0.61
C GLN A 75 -2.67 -33.99 0.57
N VAL A 76 -2.79 -34.61 1.76
CA VAL A 76 -2.12 -34.18 3.00
C VAL A 76 -0.60 -34.09 2.82
N GLY A 77 0.00 -35.08 2.16
CA GLY A 77 1.44 -35.10 1.88
C GLY A 77 1.93 -33.98 0.94
N ASN A 78 1.03 -33.30 0.23
CA ASN A 78 1.36 -32.20 -0.67
C ASN A 78 1.23 -30.82 0.00
N VAL A 79 0.70 -30.74 1.23
CA VAL A 79 0.54 -29.46 1.93
C VAL A 79 1.87 -29.03 2.52
N PRO A 80 2.39 -27.84 2.17
CA PRO A 80 3.53 -27.27 2.86
C PRO A 80 3.20 -27.04 4.34
N GLN A 81 4.04 -27.53 5.27
CA GLN A 81 3.82 -27.32 6.72
C GLN A 81 3.65 -25.85 7.10
N VAL A 82 4.35 -24.95 6.38
CA VAL A 82 4.23 -23.50 6.55
C VAL A 82 2.80 -22.99 6.38
N LEU A 83 1.93 -23.68 5.63
CA LEU A 83 0.52 -23.28 5.49
C LEU A 83 -0.22 -23.41 6.83
N PHE A 84 -0.06 -24.52 7.55
CA PHE A 84 -0.75 -24.73 8.83
C PHE A 84 -0.29 -23.71 9.88
N GLU A 85 1.02 -23.50 9.99
CA GLU A 85 1.59 -22.46 10.87
C GLU A 85 1.09 -21.06 10.50
N ARG A 86 0.92 -20.79 9.20
CA ARG A 86 0.46 -19.50 8.71
C ARG A 86 -1.02 -19.27 8.99
N LEU A 87 -1.87 -20.28 8.82
CA LEU A 87 -3.30 -20.19 9.09
C LEU A 87 -3.56 -19.78 10.55
N ASP A 88 -2.90 -20.46 11.48
CA ASP A 88 -3.05 -20.22 12.92
C ASP A 88 -2.54 -18.82 13.29
N ARG A 89 -1.30 -18.51 12.88
CA ARG A 89 -0.65 -17.22 13.16
C ARG A 89 -1.42 -16.05 12.54
N ASP A 90 -1.80 -16.13 11.27
CA ASP A 90 -2.48 -15.04 10.58
C ASP A 90 -3.87 -14.78 11.16
N LEU A 91 -4.63 -15.82 11.52
CA LEU A 91 -5.92 -15.64 12.21
C LEU A 91 -5.72 -14.94 13.57
N SER A 92 -4.79 -15.42 14.39
CA SER A 92 -4.49 -14.83 15.69
C SER A 92 -4.04 -13.37 15.58
N GLU A 93 -3.11 -13.08 14.65
CA GLU A 93 -2.65 -11.72 14.38
C GLU A 93 -3.79 -10.83 13.91
N VAL A 94 -4.58 -11.26 12.92
CA VAL A 94 -5.65 -10.44 12.35
C VAL A 94 -6.74 -10.15 13.40
N ARG A 95 -7.10 -11.14 14.23
CA ARG A 95 -8.02 -10.95 15.37
C ARG A 95 -7.48 -9.92 16.36
N SER A 96 -6.20 -10.01 16.71
CA SER A 96 -5.53 -9.04 17.59
C SER A 96 -5.52 -7.63 16.98
N TRP A 97 -5.15 -7.50 15.70
CA TRP A 97 -5.11 -6.23 14.97
C TRP A 97 -6.48 -5.57 14.88
N LEU A 98 -7.53 -6.33 14.60
CA LEU A 98 -8.90 -5.84 14.49
C LEU A 98 -9.66 -5.80 15.83
N ARG A 99 -9.05 -6.32 16.91
CA ARG A 99 -9.65 -6.52 18.23
C ARG A 99 -11.01 -7.22 18.16
N VAL A 100 -11.06 -8.29 17.36
CA VAL A 100 -12.26 -9.11 17.16
C VAL A 100 -12.11 -10.41 17.92
N GLU A 101 -13.07 -10.68 18.81
CA GLU A 101 -13.14 -11.94 19.54
C GLU A 101 -13.71 -13.07 18.65
N PRO A 102 -13.10 -14.26 18.68
CA PRO A 102 -13.58 -15.40 17.88
C PRO A 102 -14.96 -15.85 18.36
N LYS A 103 -15.95 -15.84 17.46
CA LYS A 103 -17.30 -16.38 17.76
C LYS A 103 -17.40 -17.89 17.56
N LYS A 104 -16.61 -18.43 16.63
CA LYS A 104 -16.56 -19.84 16.27
C LYS A 104 -15.18 -20.16 15.70
N ARG A 105 -14.79 -21.43 15.73
CA ARG A 105 -13.61 -21.89 14.98
C ARG A 105 -13.96 -21.96 13.49
N PRO A 106 -13.30 -21.19 12.62
CA PRO A 106 -13.52 -21.27 11.19
C PRO A 106 -13.05 -22.61 10.62
N LEU A 107 -13.76 -23.05 9.58
CA LEU A 107 -13.43 -24.26 8.81
C LEU A 107 -12.64 -23.85 7.57
N VAL A 108 -11.45 -24.41 7.39
CA VAL A 108 -10.59 -24.15 6.24
C VAL A 108 -10.52 -25.42 5.40
N PHE A 109 -11.05 -25.36 4.18
CA PHE A 109 -10.95 -26.45 3.21
C PHE A 109 -9.73 -26.20 2.33
N VAL A 110 -8.84 -27.18 2.25
CA VAL A 110 -7.66 -27.13 1.38
C VAL A 110 -7.84 -28.17 0.29
N GLU A 111 -7.93 -27.71 -0.96
CA GLU A 111 -8.17 -28.56 -2.12
C GLU A 111 -7.00 -28.48 -3.10
N TYR A 112 -6.48 -29.63 -3.52
CA TYR A 112 -5.45 -29.69 -4.57
C TYR A 112 -6.09 -29.66 -5.97
N GLY A 113 -5.93 -28.51 -6.63
CA GLY A 113 -6.28 -28.32 -8.03
C GLY A 113 -7.73 -27.91 -8.27
N ARG A 114 -7.95 -27.32 -9.45
CA ARG A 114 -9.18 -26.57 -9.72
C ARG A 114 -10.46 -27.41 -9.66
N SER A 115 -10.42 -28.66 -10.11
CA SER A 115 -11.60 -29.54 -10.11
C SER A 115 -12.09 -29.81 -8.69
N ALA A 116 -11.18 -30.15 -7.78
CA ALA A 116 -11.49 -30.41 -6.38
C ALA A 116 -12.04 -29.14 -5.69
N PHE A 117 -11.43 -27.98 -5.99
CA PHE A 117 -11.93 -26.68 -5.52
C PHE A 117 -13.36 -26.39 -5.98
N LEU A 118 -13.67 -26.61 -7.27
CA LEU A 118 -15.02 -26.38 -7.81
C LEU A 118 -16.04 -27.36 -7.23
N GLU A 119 -15.67 -28.63 -7.05
CA GLU A 119 -16.52 -29.62 -6.39
C GLU A 119 -16.84 -29.23 -4.94
N ALA A 120 -15.83 -28.75 -4.19
CA ALA A 120 -16.03 -28.25 -2.83
C ALA A 120 -17.01 -27.08 -2.80
N LEU A 121 -16.91 -26.13 -3.75
CA LEU A 121 -17.87 -25.03 -3.89
C LEU A 121 -19.30 -25.52 -4.14
N GLN A 122 -19.48 -26.47 -5.06
CA GLN A 122 -20.80 -27.06 -5.37
C GLN A 122 -21.41 -27.74 -4.14
N HIS A 123 -20.60 -28.49 -3.39
CA HIS A 123 -21.04 -29.16 -2.17
C HIS A 123 -21.46 -28.18 -1.07
N LEU A 124 -20.72 -27.07 -0.92
CA LEU A 124 -21.07 -25.99 0.00
C LEU A 124 -22.26 -25.13 -0.47
N GLN A 125 -22.89 -25.51 -1.58
CA GLN A 125 -24.02 -24.82 -2.23
C GLN A 125 -23.70 -23.34 -2.52
N ILE A 126 -22.46 -23.09 -2.94
CA ILE A 126 -21.99 -21.74 -3.29
C ILE A 126 -22.22 -21.55 -4.78
N ALA A 127 -22.91 -20.46 -5.14
CA ALA A 127 -23.12 -20.06 -6.53
C ALA A 127 -21.79 -19.80 -7.26
N GLU A 128 -21.83 -19.72 -8.59
CA GLU A 128 -20.65 -19.59 -9.45
C GLU A 128 -19.66 -18.51 -8.94
N VAL A 129 -18.49 -18.99 -8.50
CA VAL A 129 -17.35 -18.15 -8.14
C VAL A 129 -16.52 -17.92 -9.41
N PRO A 130 -15.95 -16.72 -9.63
CA PRO A 130 -15.13 -16.47 -10.80
C PRO A 130 -14.01 -17.52 -10.96
N ARG A 131 -13.78 -17.94 -12.22
CA ARG A 131 -12.91 -19.09 -12.56
C ARG A 131 -11.46 -18.96 -12.11
N TRP A 132 -11.00 -17.77 -11.79
CA TRP A 132 -9.59 -17.43 -11.52
C TRP A 132 -9.30 -17.25 -10.03
N VAL A 133 -10.30 -17.34 -9.14
CA VAL A 133 -10.14 -17.10 -7.69
C VAL A 133 -9.35 -18.25 -7.04
N PRO A 134 -8.16 -17.98 -6.44
CA PRO A 134 -7.31 -19.02 -5.84
C PRO A 134 -7.66 -19.33 -4.37
N ALA A 135 -8.43 -18.48 -3.71
CA ALA A 135 -8.97 -18.74 -2.38
C ALA A 135 -10.27 -17.95 -2.20
N LEU A 136 -11.17 -18.44 -1.35
CA LEU A 136 -12.47 -17.81 -1.11
C LEU A 136 -12.86 -17.90 0.36
N ALA A 137 -13.21 -16.77 0.97
CA ALA A 137 -13.88 -16.71 2.25
C ALA A 137 -15.40 -16.59 2.13
N LEU A 138 -16.08 -17.25 3.06
CA LEU A 138 -17.52 -17.13 3.32
C LEU A 138 -17.71 -16.68 4.78
N PRO A 139 -17.61 -15.37 5.07
CA PRO A 139 -17.56 -14.87 6.43
C PRO A 139 -18.78 -15.28 7.28
N ALA A 140 -19.98 -15.25 6.70
CA ALA A 140 -21.21 -15.66 7.38
C ALA A 140 -21.16 -17.15 7.82
N LYS A 141 -20.61 -18.02 6.96
CA LYS A 141 -20.46 -19.45 7.25
C LYS A 141 -19.22 -19.74 8.10
N GLY A 142 -18.25 -18.83 8.17
CA GLY A 142 -16.97 -19.05 8.83
C GLY A 142 -16.12 -20.08 8.09
N ILE A 143 -16.21 -20.08 6.76
CA ILE A 143 -15.57 -21.07 5.91
C ILE A 143 -14.57 -20.37 4.99
N ALA A 144 -13.35 -20.86 4.89
CA ALA A 144 -12.42 -20.52 3.82
C ALA A 144 -12.13 -21.75 2.95
N LEU A 145 -11.95 -21.54 1.65
CA LEU A 145 -11.55 -22.55 0.69
C LEU A 145 -10.25 -22.09 0.00
N ILE A 146 -9.24 -22.95 -0.06
CA ILE A 146 -7.90 -22.62 -0.56
C ILE A 146 -7.53 -23.60 -1.68
N ASP A 147 -7.12 -23.05 -2.84
CA ASP A 147 -6.52 -23.83 -3.92
C ASP A 147 -5.03 -24.06 -3.64
N LEU A 148 -4.70 -25.28 -3.23
CA LEU A 148 -3.34 -25.68 -2.89
C LEU A 148 -2.41 -25.70 -4.11
N GLU A 149 -2.93 -26.00 -5.30
CA GLU A 149 -2.13 -25.99 -6.53
C GLU A 149 -1.65 -24.57 -6.85
N TYR A 150 -2.53 -23.58 -6.71
CA TYR A 150 -2.15 -22.17 -6.87
C TYR A 150 -1.13 -21.73 -5.83
N LEU A 151 -1.34 -22.09 -4.55
CA LEU A 151 -0.42 -21.76 -3.46
C LEU A 151 0.99 -22.30 -3.71
N ILE A 152 1.10 -23.56 -4.15
CA ILE A 152 2.40 -24.19 -4.44
C ILE A 152 3.07 -23.52 -5.64
N ARG A 153 2.31 -23.12 -6.67
CA ARG A 153 2.85 -22.43 -7.85
C ARG A 153 3.27 -20.99 -7.56
N ASN A 154 2.61 -20.32 -6.63
CA ASN A 154 2.83 -18.92 -6.29
C ASN A 154 2.95 -18.73 -4.77
N PRO A 155 4.02 -19.21 -4.11
CA PRO A 155 4.07 -19.26 -2.64
C PRO A 155 3.95 -17.88 -1.97
N GLY A 156 4.54 -16.84 -2.55
CA GLY A 156 4.43 -15.47 -2.01
C GLY A 156 3.01 -14.90 -2.14
N GLU A 157 2.48 -14.86 -3.37
CA GLU A 157 1.14 -14.31 -3.66
C GLU A 157 0.01 -15.18 -3.08
N GLY A 158 0.22 -16.49 -3.04
CA GLY A 158 -0.72 -17.44 -2.47
C GLY A 158 -0.88 -17.23 -0.97
N LEU A 159 0.21 -17.06 -0.21
CA LEU A 159 0.11 -16.81 1.23
C LEU A 159 -0.52 -15.45 1.56
N THR A 160 -0.22 -14.40 0.76
CA THR A 160 -0.91 -13.11 0.94
C THR A 160 -2.40 -13.21 0.58
N THR A 161 -2.76 -14.01 -0.43
CA THR A 161 -4.15 -14.27 -0.78
C THR A 161 -4.88 -15.06 0.30
N VAL A 162 -4.25 -16.08 0.90
CA VAL A 162 -4.82 -16.76 2.07
C VAL A 162 -5.05 -15.76 3.20
N ARG A 163 -4.07 -14.93 3.53
CA ARG A 163 -4.23 -13.88 4.56
C ARG A 163 -5.38 -12.93 4.25
N HIS A 164 -5.57 -12.55 2.99
CA HIS A 164 -6.71 -11.74 2.55
C HIS A 164 -8.05 -12.40 2.89
N GLU A 165 -8.21 -13.68 2.56
CA GLU A 165 -9.44 -14.43 2.87
C GLU A 165 -9.66 -14.59 4.38
N LEU A 166 -8.60 -14.78 5.17
CA LEU A 166 -8.69 -14.84 6.63
C LEU A 166 -9.16 -13.51 7.24
N VAL A 167 -8.77 -12.38 6.66
CA VAL A 167 -9.29 -11.06 7.09
C VAL A 167 -10.79 -10.96 6.86
N HIS A 168 -11.30 -11.46 5.73
CA HIS A 168 -12.75 -11.52 5.50
C HIS A 168 -13.46 -12.35 6.57
N LEU A 169 -12.90 -13.50 6.97
CA LEU A 169 -13.46 -14.31 8.05
C LEU A 169 -13.53 -13.55 9.37
N VAL A 170 -12.44 -12.93 9.80
CA VAL A 170 -12.39 -12.16 11.06
C VAL A 170 -13.33 -10.95 11.01
N LEU A 171 -13.43 -10.27 9.87
CA LEU A 171 -14.44 -9.20 9.72
C LEU A 171 -15.87 -9.74 9.84
N GLY A 172 -16.15 -10.94 9.34
CA GLY A 172 -17.42 -11.62 9.57
C GLY A 172 -17.70 -11.94 11.04
N GLU A 173 -16.66 -12.32 11.79
CA GLU A 173 -16.74 -12.58 13.23
C GLU A 173 -17.12 -11.33 14.02
N SER A 174 -16.67 -10.14 13.59
CA SER A 174 -17.05 -8.87 14.23
C SER A 174 -18.59 -8.69 14.29
N GLY A 175 -19.30 -9.18 13.28
CA GLY A 175 -20.74 -8.95 13.11
C GLY A 175 -21.11 -7.51 12.74
N ALA A 176 -20.11 -6.64 12.55
CA ALA A 176 -20.32 -5.28 12.09
C ALA A 176 -20.80 -5.27 10.63
N LYS A 177 -21.83 -4.48 10.32
CA LYS A 177 -22.26 -4.24 8.94
C LYS A 177 -21.38 -3.16 8.34
N VAL A 178 -20.34 -3.60 7.65
CA VAL A 178 -19.30 -2.75 7.07
C VAL A 178 -19.52 -2.64 5.55
N PRO A 179 -19.31 -1.45 4.93
CA PRO A 179 -19.36 -1.31 3.48
C PRO A 179 -18.40 -2.27 2.78
N ARG A 180 -18.77 -2.73 1.58
CA ARG A 180 -17.97 -3.73 0.88
C ARG A 180 -16.58 -3.20 0.53
N TRP A 181 -16.47 -1.95 0.10
CA TRP A 181 -15.16 -1.36 -0.18
C TRP A 181 -14.23 -1.35 1.04
N VAL A 182 -14.77 -1.25 2.26
CA VAL A 182 -13.99 -1.31 3.51
C VAL A 182 -13.54 -2.73 3.80
N HIS A 183 -14.42 -3.73 3.61
CA HIS A 183 -14.05 -5.14 3.71
C HIS A 183 -12.83 -5.46 2.84
N GLU A 184 -12.92 -5.08 1.57
CA GLU A 184 -11.87 -5.34 0.57
C GLU A 184 -10.60 -4.53 0.88
N GLY A 185 -10.75 -3.26 1.26
CA GLY A 185 -9.62 -2.40 1.60
C GLY A 185 -8.86 -2.89 2.85
N LEU A 186 -9.56 -3.35 3.88
CA LEU A 186 -8.94 -3.94 5.08
C LEU A 186 -8.28 -5.29 4.77
N ALA A 187 -8.92 -6.13 3.97
CA ALA A 187 -8.35 -7.39 3.53
C ALA A 187 -7.04 -7.18 2.75
N GLN A 188 -7.02 -6.24 1.79
CA GLN A 188 -5.81 -5.89 1.05
C GLN A 188 -4.74 -5.25 1.94
N SER A 189 -5.12 -4.33 2.83
CA SER A 189 -4.23 -3.65 3.77
C SER A 189 -3.51 -4.66 4.69
N LEU A 190 -4.27 -5.49 5.41
CA LEU A 190 -3.72 -6.47 6.36
C LEU A 190 -3.02 -7.65 5.68
N ALA A 191 -3.36 -7.96 4.43
CA ALA A 191 -2.62 -8.92 3.59
C ALA A 191 -1.38 -8.31 2.91
N ARG A 192 -1.11 -7.01 3.09
CA ARG A 192 -0.04 -6.25 2.42
C ARG A 192 -0.12 -6.27 0.89
N GLN A 193 -1.32 -6.37 0.35
CA GLN A 193 -1.61 -6.28 -1.08
C GLN A 193 -1.78 -4.81 -1.48
N ILE A 194 -0.67 -4.06 -1.45
CA ILE A 194 -0.66 -2.64 -1.78
C ILE A 194 -0.52 -2.45 -3.30
N PRO A 195 -1.23 -1.49 -3.92
CA PRO A 195 -1.10 -1.22 -5.35
C PRO A 195 0.33 -0.82 -5.73
N ASP A 196 0.78 -1.29 -6.89
CA ASP A 196 2.09 -0.95 -7.43
C ASP A 196 2.22 0.56 -7.73
N PRO A 197 3.43 1.10 -7.91
CA PRO A 197 3.64 2.53 -8.15
C PRO A 197 2.89 3.10 -9.36
N SER A 198 2.71 2.31 -10.42
CA SER A 198 1.96 2.73 -11.61
C SER A 198 0.48 2.89 -11.28
N LYS A 199 -0.11 1.90 -10.59
CA LYS A 199 -1.51 1.98 -10.14
C LYS A 199 -1.72 3.11 -9.13
N ARG A 200 -0.79 3.33 -8.19
CA ARG A 200 -0.85 4.48 -7.27
C ARG A 200 -0.84 5.81 -8.00
N ARG A 201 0.00 5.95 -9.04
CA ARG A 201 0.05 7.14 -9.89
C ARG A 201 -1.25 7.35 -10.67
N GLU A 202 -1.84 6.28 -11.19
CA GLU A 202 -3.14 6.31 -11.86
C GLU A 202 -4.23 6.85 -10.92
N VAL A 203 -4.34 6.29 -9.71
CA VAL A 203 -5.30 6.78 -8.69
C VAL A 203 -5.04 8.24 -8.34
N ALA A 204 -3.78 8.66 -8.21
CA ALA A 204 -3.42 10.04 -7.91
C ALA A 204 -3.83 11.02 -9.02
N LEU A 205 -3.73 10.62 -10.29
CA LEU A 205 -4.19 11.41 -11.43
C LEU A 205 -5.72 11.54 -11.44
N PHE A 206 -6.45 10.47 -11.13
CA PHE A 206 -7.92 10.54 -10.98
C PHE A 206 -8.33 11.43 -9.81
N ALA A 207 -7.67 11.30 -8.65
CA ALA A 207 -7.93 12.12 -7.47
C ALA A 207 -7.77 13.62 -7.80
N ARG A 208 -6.67 14.00 -8.46
CA ARG A 208 -6.40 15.39 -8.84
C ARG A 208 -7.41 15.97 -9.83
N ARG A 209 -7.99 15.14 -10.70
CA ARG A 209 -8.97 15.55 -11.70
C ARG A 209 -10.41 15.52 -11.18
N GLY A 210 -10.64 15.14 -9.93
CA GLY A 210 -11.98 14.92 -9.38
C GLY A 210 -12.71 13.75 -10.04
N GLY A 211 -11.98 12.79 -10.62
CA GLY A 211 -12.53 11.66 -11.37
C GLY A 211 -12.69 10.37 -10.55
N LEU A 212 -12.52 10.43 -9.24
CA LEU A 212 -12.74 9.27 -8.37
C LEU A 212 -14.23 9.14 -8.05
N VAL A 213 -14.70 7.89 -8.00
CA VAL A 213 -16.06 7.57 -7.57
C VAL A 213 -16.25 8.04 -6.11
N PRO A 214 -17.32 8.79 -5.79
CA PRO A 214 -17.62 9.19 -4.41
C PRO A 214 -17.71 7.97 -3.48
N ILE A 215 -17.26 8.10 -2.23
CA ILE A 215 -17.14 6.95 -1.32
C ILE A 215 -18.50 6.27 -1.08
N HIS A 216 -19.59 7.03 -1.01
CA HIS A 216 -20.94 6.48 -0.84
C HIS A 216 -21.45 5.67 -2.04
N GLN A 217 -20.83 5.80 -3.22
CA GLN A 217 -21.19 5.05 -4.43
C GLN A 217 -20.24 3.89 -4.72
N MET A 218 -19.15 3.74 -3.96
CA MET A 218 -18.14 2.72 -4.24
C MET A 218 -18.74 1.32 -4.28
N ASP A 219 -19.58 0.95 -3.31
CA ASP A 219 -20.17 -0.39 -3.23
C ASP A 219 -21.03 -0.75 -4.47
N GLN A 220 -21.62 0.24 -5.13
CA GLN A 220 -22.42 0.05 -6.34
C GLN A 220 -21.54 -0.25 -7.57
N HIS A 221 -20.30 0.24 -7.57
CA HIS A 221 -19.38 0.17 -8.69
C HIS A 221 -18.28 -0.90 -8.51
N LEU A 222 -18.10 -1.43 -7.29
CA LEU A 222 -17.15 -2.53 -7.06
C LEU A 222 -17.62 -3.80 -7.81
N PRO A 223 -16.86 -4.32 -8.78
CA PRO A 223 -17.23 -5.59 -9.44
C PRO A 223 -17.24 -6.70 -8.40
N LYS A 224 -18.12 -7.69 -8.54
CA LYS A 224 -18.22 -8.84 -7.62
C LYS A 224 -17.04 -9.81 -7.72
N SER A 225 -16.03 -9.50 -8.54
CA SER A 225 -14.91 -10.37 -8.87
C SER A 225 -13.60 -9.57 -8.75
N HIS A 226 -12.61 -10.10 -8.02
CA HIS A 226 -11.31 -9.49 -7.72
C HIS A 226 -10.43 -9.16 -8.95
N ASP A 227 -10.61 -9.82 -10.09
CA ASP A 227 -9.59 -9.84 -11.16
C ASP A 227 -9.89 -8.97 -12.37
N ARG A 228 -10.49 -7.78 -12.16
CA ARG A 228 -10.39 -6.55 -13.00
C ARG A 228 -11.54 -5.56 -12.71
N ALA A 229 -11.49 -4.90 -11.56
CA ALA A 229 -11.64 -3.44 -11.51
C ALA A 229 -10.59 -2.88 -10.57
N THR A 230 -9.37 -2.83 -11.09
CA THR A 230 -8.14 -2.60 -10.35
C THR A 230 -8.12 -1.26 -9.61
N THR A 231 -8.84 -0.25 -10.11
CA THR A 231 -8.74 1.11 -9.60
C THR A 231 -9.61 1.35 -8.38
N LEU A 232 -10.81 0.76 -8.29
CA LEU A 232 -11.66 0.91 -7.09
C LEU A 232 -11.10 0.15 -5.89
N TYR A 233 -10.63 -1.09 -6.08
CA TYR A 233 -9.91 -1.80 -5.02
C TYR A 233 -8.66 -1.04 -4.59
N ALA A 234 -7.88 -0.51 -5.54
CA ALA A 234 -6.73 0.33 -5.20
C ALA A 234 -7.13 1.57 -4.38
N VAL A 235 -8.23 2.24 -4.73
CA VAL A 235 -8.76 3.37 -3.95
C VAL A 235 -9.15 2.91 -2.54
N SER A 236 -9.83 1.77 -2.40
CA SER A 236 -10.22 1.22 -1.10
C SER A 236 -9.01 1.04 -0.18
N VAL A 237 -8.01 0.27 -0.60
CA VAL A 237 -6.84 0.00 0.25
C VAL A 237 -6.01 1.26 0.50
N LEU A 238 -5.84 2.13 -0.50
CA LEU A 238 -5.09 3.38 -0.31
C LEU A 238 -5.78 4.33 0.66
N PHE A 239 -7.11 4.37 0.66
CA PHE A 239 -7.87 5.18 1.61
C PHE A 239 -7.85 4.57 3.02
N ILE A 240 -7.98 3.24 3.16
CA ILE A 240 -7.83 2.53 4.44
C ILE A 240 -6.44 2.76 5.06
N GLU A 241 -5.38 2.66 4.26
CA GLU A 241 -4.02 2.96 4.71
C GLU A 241 -3.87 4.41 5.15
N TRP A 242 -4.46 5.35 4.41
CA TRP A 242 -4.44 6.76 4.82
C TRP A 242 -5.19 6.99 6.13
N THR A 243 -6.34 6.33 6.36
CA THR A 243 -7.07 6.47 7.63
C THR A 243 -6.28 5.89 8.81
N ARG A 244 -5.58 4.76 8.62
CA ARG A 244 -4.66 4.21 9.64
C ARG A 244 -3.53 5.19 9.96
N GLN A 245 -2.89 5.75 8.94
CA GLN A 245 -1.82 6.73 9.12
C GLN A 245 -2.32 8.01 9.78
N ARG A 246 -3.56 8.43 9.49
CA ARG A 246 -4.13 9.71 9.94
C ARG A 246 -4.73 9.66 11.35
N PHE A 247 -5.37 8.55 11.71
CA PHE A 247 -6.17 8.38 12.93
C PHE A 247 -5.64 7.30 13.88
N GLY A 248 -4.51 6.67 13.53
CA GLY A 248 -3.84 5.62 14.30
C GLY A 248 -4.01 4.24 13.68
N GLU A 249 -2.99 3.40 13.85
CA GLU A 249 -2.94 2.06 13.27
C GLU A 249 -4.11 1.15 13.69
N ASP A 250 -4.62 1.34 14.90
CA ASP A 250 -5.75 0.61 15.47
C ASP A 250 -7.12 1.28 15.19
N PHE A 251 -7.17 2.32 14.36
CA PHE A 251 -8.39 3.08 14.07
C PHE A 251 -9.56 2.20 13.66
N HIS A 252 -9.36 1.29 12.71
CA HIS A 252 -10.44 0.42 12.24
C HIS A 252 -10.89 -0.58 13.29
N ALA A 253 -10.00 -1.02 14.19
CA ALA A 253 -10.39 -1.85 15.33
C ALA A 253 -11.33 -1.09 16.28
N ARG A 254 -11.02 0.18 16.60
CA ARG A 254 -11.90 1.03 17.42
C ARG A 254 -13.25 1.28 16.74
N VAL A 255 -13.25 1.53 15.43
CA VAL A 255 -14.50 1.66 14.65
C VAL A 255 -15.34 0.38 14.72
N LEU A 256 -14.72 -0.80 14.54
CA LEU A 256 -15.41 -2.08 14.62
C LEU A 256 -15.97 -2.35 16.02
N GLN A 257 -15.23 -2.02 17.09
CA GLN A 257 -15.69 -2.19 18.48
C GLN A 257 -16.93 -1.34 18.81
N ARG A 258 -17.09 -0.18 18.16
CA ARG A 258 -18.30 0.65 18.29
C ARG A 258 -19.46 0.15 17.45
N CYS A 259 -19.20 -0.57 16.38
CA CYS A 259 -20.26 -1.10 15.53
C CYS A 259 -21.10 -2.09 16.35
N GLY A 260 -22.39 -1.81 16.45
CA GLY A 260 -23.34 -2.65 17.17
C GLY A 260 -24.72 -2.53 16.55
N SER A 261 -25.74 -3.12 17.17
CA SER A 261 -27.11 -3.11 16.64
C SER A 261 -27.66 -1.69 16.39
N ASN A 262 -27.16 -0.69 17.12
CA ASN A 262 -27.66 0.69 17.09
C ASN A 262 -26.69 1.71 16.49
N ILE A 263 -25.43 1.32 16.23
CA ILE A 263 -24.40 2.22 15.70
C ILE A 263 -23.91 1.63 14.39
N SER A 264 -24.24 2.31 13.30
CA SER A 264 -23.75 1.98 11.96
C SER A 264 -22.25 2.24 11.83
N TRP A 265 -21.60 1.58 10.86
CA TRP A 265 -20.18 1.80 10.58
C TRP A 265 -19.86 3.27 10.29
N GLN A 266 -20.72 3.98 9.54
CA GLN A 266 -20.55 5.40 9.21
C GLN A 266 -20.60 6.28 10.45
N GLN A 267 -21.50 5.98 11.40
CA GLN A 267 -21.58 6.69 12.68
C GLN A 267 -20.35 6.41 13.53
N ALA A 268 -19.97 5.14 13.70
CA ALA A 268 -18.77 4.74 14.43
C ALA A 268 -17.49 5.38 13.84
N PHE A 269 -17.36 5.41 12.52
CA PHE A 269 -16.29 6.12 11.83
C PHE A 269 -16.29 7.61 12.19
N THR A 270 -17.46 8.25 12.15
CA THR A 270 -17.58 9.69 12.43
C THR A 270 -17.22 10.02 13.87
N GLU A 271 -17.66 9.19 14.82
CA GLU A 271 -17.31 9.34 16.24
C GLU A 271 -15.80 9.19 16.50
N GLU A 272 -15.15 8.22 15.85
CA GLU A 272 -13.71 7.97 16.01
C GLU A 272 -12.83 8.97 15.26
N ALA A 273 -13.24 9.41 14.07
CA ALA A 273 -12.47 10.32 13.23
C ALA A 273 -12.75 11.80 13.52
N GLY A 274 -13.90 12.13 14.11
CA GLY A 274 -14.41 13.50 14.25
C GLY A 274 -14.96 14.10 12.97
N LEU A 275 -15.03 13.33 11.88
CA LEU A 275 -15.58 13.74 10.59
C LEU A 275 -16.17 12.54 9.85
N ASN A 276 -17.18 12.79 9.02
CA ASN A 276 -17.84 11.71 8.29
C ASN A 276 -16.94 11.11 7.18
N PRO A 277 -17.21 9.87 6.74
CA PRO A 277 -16.39 9.21 5.72
C PRO A 277 -16.24 9.98 4.41
N GLU A 278 -17.26 10.71 3.97
CA GLU A 278 -17.23 11.52 2.74
C GLU A 278 -16.25 12.70 2.87
N ALA A 279 -16.30 13.42 3.99
CA ALA A 279 -15.36 14.48 4.31
C ALA A 279 -13.92 13.94 4.41
N ALA A 280 -13.73 12.78 5.04
CA ALA A 280 -12.42 12.13 5.16
C ALA A 280 -11.86 11.77 3.79
N PHE A 281 -12.71 11.23 2.93
CA PHE A 281 -12.36 10.86 1.57
C PHE A 281 -11.97 12.09 0.74
N ASN A 282 -12.75 13.18 0.80
CA ASN A 282 -12.44 14.42 0.10
C ASN A 282 -11.09 15.04 0.55
N LEU A 283 -10.81 15.00 1.86
CA LEU A 283 -9.51 15.42 2.41
C LEU A 283 -8.37 14.55 1.89
N TRP A 284 -8.55 13.24 1.90
CA TRP A 284 -7.58 12.30 1.35
C TRP A 284 -7.31 12.59 -0.13
N GLN A 285 -8.35 12.68 -0.97
CA GLN A 285 -8.21 12.91 -2.41
C GLN A 285 -7.41 14.18 -2.74
N THR A 286 -7.70 15.27 -2.03
CA THR A 286 -7.02 16.56 -2.21
C THR A 286 -5.53 16.46 -1.88
N SER A 287 -5.18 15.73 -0.82
CA SER A 287 -3.78 15.58 -0.38
C SER A 287 -3.01 14.52 -1.17
N PHE A 288 -3.67 13.41 -1.55
CA PHE A 288 -3.07 12.24 -2.17
C PHE A 288 -2.48 12.54 -3.55
N GLY A 289 -3.22 13.29 -4.38
CA GLY A 289 -2.78 13.68 -5.72
C GLY A 289 -1.46 14.47 -5.68
N ALA A 290 -1.30 15.38 -4.72
CA ALA A 290 -0.07 16.12 -4.54
C ALA A 290 1.08 15.20 -4.07
N GLN A 291 0.85 14.46 -2.98
CA GLN A 291 1.89 13.62 -2.35
C GLN A 291 2.50 12.60 -3.31
N VAL A 292 1.71 12.00 -4.19
CA VAL A 292 2.19 10.97 -5.13
C VAL A 292 2.85 11.57 -6.37
N LEU A 293 2.34 12.70 -6.88
CA LEU A 293 2.80 13.25 -8.16
C LEU A 293 4.07 14.11 -8.04
N TRP A 294 4.24 14.88 -6.96
CA TRP A 294 5.39 15.78 -6.81
C TRP A 294 6.75 15.05 -6.78
N PRO A 295 6.94 13.95 -6.03
CA PRO A 295 8.21 13.21 -6.03
C PRO A 295 8.54 12.62 -7.40
N GLY A 296 7.52 12.09 -8.11
CA GLY A 296 7.69 11.54 -9.45
C GLY A 296 8.09 12.60 -10.48
N ILE A 297 7.50 13.80 -10.40
CA ILE A 297 7.88 14.93 -11.25
C ILE A 297 9.31 15.38 -10.96
N LEU A 298 9.69 15.49 -9.68
CA LEU A 298 11.04 15.91 -9.29
C LEU A 298 12.10 14.91 -9.75
N LEU A 299 11.84 13.62 -9.57
CA LEU A 299 12.75 12.57 -10.01
C LEU A 299 12.87 12.51 -11.54
N ASP A 300 11.75 12.59 -12.27
CA ASP A 300 11.76 12.64 -13.74
C ASP A 300 12.53 13.89 -14.23
N LEU A 301 12.35 15.03 -13.58
CA LEU A 301 13.10 16.25 -13.90
C LEU A 301 14.60 16.11 -13.70
N LEU A 302 15.02 15.47 -12.60
CA LEU A 302 16.43 15.26 -12.24
C LEU A 302 17.12 14.22 -13.11
N THR A 303 16.39 13.22 -13.60
CA THR A 303 16.95 12.07 -14.35
C THR A 303 16.77 12.18 -15.87
N SER A 304 15.86 13.04 -16.34
CA SER A 304 15.62 13.27 -17.76
C SER A 304 16.62 14.26 -18.37
N TRP A 305 16.79 14.21 -19.70
CA TRP A 305 17.56 15.20 -20.47
C TRP A 305 17.06 16.64 -20.29
N LYS A 306 15.81 16.79 -19.82
CA LYS A 306 15.20 18.08 -19.43
C LYS A 306 15.99 18.81 -18.34
N SER A 307 16.72 18.10 -17.47
CA SER A 307 17.62 18.70 -16.47
C SER A 307 18.67 19.61 -17.11
N ILE A 308 19.28 19.17 -18.21
CA ILE A 308 20.28 19.93 -18.98
C ILE A 308 19.62 21.15 -19.62
N ALA A 309 18.43 20.99 -20.21
CA ALA A 309 17.70 22.11 -20.79
C ALA A 309 17.39 23.21 -19.75
N ILE A 310 16.96 22.82 -18.55
CA ILE A 310 16.71 23.75 -17.44
C ILE A 310 18.01 24.41 -16.96
N LEU A 311 19.10 23.67 -16.83
CA LEU A 311 20.40 24.23 -16.48
C LEU A 311 20.87 25.27 -17.50
N VAL A 312 20.68 25.02 -18.79
CA VAL A 312 20.99 25.98 -19.87
C VAL A 312 20.11 27.22 -19.77
N ILE A 313 18.81 27.08 -19.51
CA ILE A 313 17.89 28.22 -19.33
C ILE A 313 18.30 29.05 -18.10
N VAL A 314 18.58 28.41 -16.97
CA VAL A 314 19.03 29.09 -15.75
C VAL A 314 20.38 29.78 -15.97
N ALA A 315 21.33 29.12 -16.63
CA ALA A 315 22.62 29.70 -16.97
C ALA A 315 22.47 30.92 -17.90
N ALA A 316 21.60 30.84 -18.91
CA ALA A 316 21.31 31.96 -19.81
C ALA A 316 20.64 33.14 -19.08
N LEU A 317 19.70 32.87 -18.17
CA LEU A 317 19.07 33.89 -17.32
C LEU A 317 20.08 34.57 -16.40
N VAL A 318 20.87 33.80 -15.67
CA VAL A 318 21.92 34.31 -14.78
C VAL A 318 22.97 35.09 -15.57
N GLN A 319 23.41 34.57 -16.72
CA GLN A 319 24.36 35.24 -17.59
C GLN A 319 23.76 36.53 -18.18
N GLY A 320 22.48 36.54 -18.54
CA GLY A 320 21.76 37.74 -18.98
C GLY A 320 21.71 38.80 -17.88
N ILE A 321 21.42 38.41 -16.63
CA ILE A 321 21.44 39.31 -15.47
C ILE A 321 22.86 39.84 -15.23
N ARG A 322 23.88 38.98 -15.26
CA ARG A 322 25.29 39.37 -15.08
C ARG A 322 25.76 40.32 -16.19
N ARG A 323 25.42 40.04 -17.45
CA ARG A 323 25.73 40.91 -18.61
C ARG A 323 25.07 42.28 -18.46
N ARG A 324 23.78 42.33 -18.08
CA ARG A 324 23.07 43.60 -17.84
C ARG A 324 23.70 44.39 -16.69
N ARG A 325 24.13 43.73 -15.61
CA ARG A 325 24.84 44.38 -14.50
C ARG A 325 26.21 44.91 -14.92
N ALA A 326 26.96 44.16 -15.72
CA ALA A 326 28.27 44.58 -16.22
C ALA A 326 28.16 45.79 -17.15
N LEU A 327 27.22 45.78 -18.11
CA LEU A 327 26.98 46.90 -19.02
C LEU A 327 26.53 48.17 -18.30
N ARG A 328 25.73 48.05 -17.22
CA ARG A 328 25.35 49.20 -16.39
C ARG A 328 26.54 49.85 -15.70
N ARG A 329 27.51 49.06 -15.24
CA ARG A 329 28.74 49.58 -14.62
C ARG A 329 29.62 50.34 -15.63
N MET A 330 29.75 49.81 -16.84
CA MET A 330 30.51 50.46 -17.91
C MET A 330 29.89 51.81 -18.30
N ARG A 331 28.55 51.88 -18.45
CA ARG A 331 27.87 53.17 -18.72
C ARG A 331 28.07 54.19 -17.61
N GLN A 332 28.04 53.78 -16.35
CA GLN A 332 28.29 54.68 -15.23
C GLN A 332 29.72 55.23 -15.26
N GLN A 333 30.71 54.39 -15.60
CA GLN A 333 32.09 54.82 -15.76
C GLN A 333 32.27 55.76 -16.95
N GLU A 334 31.64 55.48 -18.09
CA GLU A 334 31.65 56.38 -19.26
C GLU A 334 31.00 57.75 -18.94
N GLU A 335 29.85 57.76 -18.24
CA GLU A 335 29.19 58.99 -17.79
C GLU A 335 30.04 59.79 -16.79
N GLU A 336 30.74 59.09 -15.88
CA GLU A 336 31.69 59.70 -14.92
C GLU A 336 32.93 60.27 -15.64
N GLU A 337 33.51 59.53 -16.59
CA GLU A 337 34.66 59.95 -17.40
C GLU A 337 34.31 61.12 -18.32
N GLU A 338 33.16 61.08 -19.01
CA GLU A 338 32.67 62.20 -19.81
C GLU A 338 32.40 63.44 -18.94
N SER A 339 31.85 63.26 -17.74
CA SER A 339 31.65 64.36 -16.78
C SER A 339 32.98 64.96 -16.33
N GLN A 340 34.00 64.13 -16.08
CA GLN A 340 35.35 64.56 -15.72
C GLN A 340 36.07 65.27 -16.87
N LEU A 341 35.95 64.76 -18.11
CA LEU A 341 36.49 65.38 -19.33
C LEU A 341 35.81 66.72 -19.65
N TRP A 342 34.49 66.81 -19.47
CA TRP A 342 33.75 68.06 -19.57
C TRP A 342 34.19 69.09 -18.52
N HIS A 343 34.47 68.64 -17.30
CA HIS A 343 35.00 69.52 -16.25
C HIS A 343 36.45 69.95 -16.51
N SER A 344 37.30 69.10 -17.09
CA SER A 344 38.68 69.48 -17.41
C SER A 344 38.77 70.43 -18.61
N GLN A 345 37.91 70.29 -19.63
CA GLN A 345 37.86 71.24 -20.77
C GLN A 345 37.40 72.66 -20.39
N LYS A 346 36.68 72.84 -19.27
CA LYS A 346 36.29 74.17 -18.78
C LYS A 346 37.44 74.96 -18.14
N PHE A 347 38.57 74.33 -17.87
CA PHE A 347 39.80 74.98 -17.43
C PHE A 347 40.84 74.85 -18.53
N PRO A 348 40.98 75.82 -19.45
CA PRO A 348 42.07 75.76 -20.41
C PRO A 348 43.39 75.80 -19.63
N THR A 349 44.31 74.90 -19.96
CA THR A 349 45.69 74.97 -19.48
C THR A 349 46.22 76.36 -19.78
N SER A 350 46.45 77.14 -18.72
CA SER A 350 47.06 78.45 -18.80
C SER A 350 48.44 78.31 -19.45
N ASP A 351 48.56 78.69 -20.71
CA ASP A 351 49.85 78.97 -21.34
C ASP A 351 50.61 79.96 -20.44
N GLY A 352 51.80 79.57 -19.98
CA GLY A 352 52.62 80.36 -19.08
C GLY A 352 53.04 81.70 -19.72
N PRO A 353 53.20 82.78 -18.94
CA PRO A 353 53.45 84.09 -19.49
C PRO A 353 54.86 84.17 -20.11
N ASN A 354 54.90 84.70 -21.33
CA ASN A 354 56.08 85.07 -22.10
C ASN A 354 56.85 86.17 -21.35
N THR A 355 58.02 85.86 -20.78
CA THR A 355 58.91 86.86 -20.17
C THR A 355 59.67 87.61 -21.26
N LYS A 356 59.27 88.87 -21.49
CA LYS A 356 60.17 89.89 -22.04
C LYS A 356 61.01 90.42 -20.89
N ASP A 357 62.33 90.30 -21.01
CA ASP A 357 63.31 91.38 -20.86
C ASP A 357 64.67 90.92 -21.40
#